data_AF-A0A317YLB3-F1
#
_entry.id   AF-A0A317YLB3-F1
#
_cell.length_a   1.000
_cell.length_b   1.000
_cell.length_c   1.000
_cell.angle_alpha   90.00
_cell.angle_beta   90.00
_cell.angle_gamma   90.00
#
_symmetry.space_group_name_H-M   'P 1'
#
loop_
_entity.id
_entity.type
_entity.pdbx_description
1 polymer ?
#
loop_
_entity_poly.entity_id
_entity_poly.type
_entity_poly.pdbx_seq_one_letter_code
_entity_poly.pdbx_strand_id
1 'polypeptide(L)'
;MSKDVNKLSKQPTPDKAEDNAFFPSPYSLSQYTAPKTDFDGVEHKGAYKDGKWKVLMIAAEERNVLLENGKMFSTGNHPVEMLLPLHHLMEEGFDVDVATLSGYPAKLELWA
;
A
#
# COMPACT_ATOMS: atom_id res chain seq x y z
N MET A 1 16.85 17.90 0.20
CA MET A 1 15.61 18.15 0.98
C MET A 1 16.02 18.56 2.39
N SER A 2 16.00 19.86 2.71
CA SER A 2 16.18 20.34 4.09
C SER A 2 14.96 21.16 4.50
N LYS A 3 13.91 20.48 4.95
CA LYS A 3 12.90 21.08 5.82
C LYS A 3 13.01 20.29 7.11
N ASP A 4 13.34 20.97 8.21
CA ASP A 4 13.52 20.34 9.53
C ASP A 4 12.34 19.43 9.84
N VAL A 5 12.56 18.12 9.68
CA VAL A 5 11.51 17.10 9.82
C VAL A 5 10.90 17.11 11.22
N ASN A 6 11.68 17.60 12.20
CA ASN A 6 11.26 17.84 13.57
C ASN A 6 10.19 18.94 13.76
N LYS A 7 9.84 19.70 12.72
CA LYS A 7 8.74 20.70 12.76
C LYS A 7 7.39 20.15 12.30
N LEU A 8 7.34 18.93 11.76
CA LEU A 8 6.09 18.32 11.31
C LEU A 8 5.23 17.89 12.50
N SER A 9 3.90 18.04 12.36
CA SER A 9 2.96 17.61 13.38
C SER A 9 3.01 16.09 13.56
N LYS A 10 2.96 15.65 14.83
CA LYS A 10 2.78 14.25 15.20
C LYS A 10 1.30 13.89 15.44
N GLN A 11 0.39 14.85 15.29
CA GLN A 11 -1.04 14.57 15.37
C GLN A 11 -1.52 13.84 14.10
N PRO A 12 -2.33 12.77 14.22
CA PRO A 12 -2.97 12.13 13.07
C PRO A 12 -3.80 13.12 12.27
N THR A 13 -3.83 12.96 10.94
CA THR A 13 -4.57 13.86 10.04
C THR A 13 -5.99 13.33 9.88
N PRO A 14 -7.06 14.11 10.14
CA PRO A 14 -8.42 13.64 9.94
C PRO A 14 -8.67 13.20 8.49
N ASP A 15 -9.27 12.03 8.32
CA ASP A 15 -9.88 11.63 7.04
C ASP A 15 -11.28 12.24 6.97
N LYS A 16 -11.57 12.98 5.89
CA LYS A 16 -12.88 13.65 5.71
C LYS A 16 -13.95 12.72 5.15
N ALA A 17 -13.57 11.55 4.63
CA ALA A 17 -14.52 10.60 4.07
C ALA A 17 -15.24 9.77 5.14
N GLU A 18 -14.71 9.71 6.36
CA GLU A 18 -15.18 8.80 7.41
C GLU A 18 -15.23 9.49 8.78
N ASP A 19 -16.19 9.10 9.62
CA ASP A 19 -16.32 9.67 10.96
C ASP A 19 -15.22 9.17 11.92
N ASN A 20 -14.66 10.09 12.71
CA ASN A 20 -13.61 9.82 13.70
C ASN A 20 -12.45 8.94 13.16
N ALA A 21 -12.12 9.11 11.87
CA ALA A 21 -11.06 8.41 11.17
C ALA A 21 -9.86 9.31 10.90
N PHE A 22 -8.67 8.72 10.89
CA PHE A 22 -7.42 9.46 10.75
C PHE A 22 -6.42 8.73 9.86
N PHE A 23 -5.79 9.48 8.96
CA PHE A 23 -4.53 9.11 8.30
C PHE A 23 -3.35 9.22 9.27
N PRO A 24 -2.18 8.68 8.91
CA PRO A 24 -0.96 8.91 9.67
C PRO A 24 -0.63 10.40 9.83
N SER A 25 0.18 10.71 10.84
CA SER A 25 0.64 12.08 11.09
C SER A 25 1.59 12.58 9.99
N PRO A 26 1.67 13.89 9.73
CA PRO A 26 2.67 14.44 8.82
C PRO A 26 4.11 14.02 9.15
N TYR A 27 4.45 13.95 10.44
CA TYR A 27 5.76 13.46 10.89
C TYR A 27 5.99 11.99 10.52
N SER A 28 5.05 11.09 10.81
CA SER A 28 5.22 9.66 10.47
C SER A 28 5.34 9.43 8.97
N LEU A 29 4.58 10.16 8.15
CA LEU A 29 4.70 10.07 6.69
C LEU A 29 6.13 10.43 6.23
N SER A 30 6.74 11.46 6.81
CA SER A 30 8.12 11.83 6.47
C SER A 30 9.20 10.81 6.85
N GLN A 31 8.88 9.86 7.74
CA GLN A 31 9.82 8.83 8.20
C GLN A 31 9.64 7.53 7.45
N TYR A 32 8.41 7.19 7.10
CA TYR A 32 8.05 5.84 6.64
C TYR A 32 7.54 5.81 5.20
N THR A 33 7.35 6.95 4.55
CA THR A 33 7.04 7.02 3.13
C THR A 33 8.11 7.80 2.38
N ALA A 34 8.23 7.50 1.09
CA ALA A 34 9.23 8.10 0.23
C ALA A 34 8.68 8.27 -1.18
N PRO A 35 9.14 9.28 -1.94
CA PRO A 35 8.70 9.47 -3.32
C PRO A 35 9.20 8.38 -4.28
N LYS A 36 10.11 7.50 -3.83
CA LYS A 36 10.67 6.37 -4.58
C LYS A 36 10.96 5.21 -3.63
N THR A 37 10.86 3.99 -4.15
CA THR A 37 11.38 2.78 -3.51
C THR A 37 12.88 2.66 -3.74
N ASP A 38 13.49 1.63 -3.15
CA ASP A 38 14.87 1.21 -3.34
C ASP A 38 15.06 0.22 -4.50
N PHE A 39 14.01 -0.03 -5.30
CA PHE A 39 14.03 -0.92 -6.44
C PHE A 39 15.21 -0.64 -7.40
N ASP A 40 15.97 -1.68 -7.71
CA ASP A 40 17.20 -1.60 -8.53
C ASP A 40 17.18 -2.51 -9.78
N GLY A 41 16.11 -3.28 -10.01
CA GLY A 41 15.91 -4.04 -11.24
C GLY A 41 15.17 -5.37 -11.05
N VAL A 42 14.97 -6.10 -12.15
CA VAL A 42 14.39 -7.45 -12.17
C VAL A 42 15.41 -8.44 -12.73
N GLU A 43 15.59 -9.59 -12.06
CA GLU A 43 16.60 -10.59 -12.41
C GLU A 43 16.18 -11.55 -13.53
N HIS A 44 14.90 -11.91 -13.62
CA HIS A 44 14.41 -13.03 -14.44
C HIS A 44 13.40 -12.60 -15.51
N LYS A 45 13.60 -11.41 -16.10
CA LYS A 45 12.67 -10.86 -17.09
C LYS A 45 12.38 -11.85 -18.24
N GLY A 46 11.12 -12.23 -18.39
CA GLY A 46 10.62 -13.16 -19.42
C GLY A 46 11.12 -14.61 -19.30
N ALA A 47 11.56 -15.03 -18.10
CA ALA A 47 12.00 -16.40 -17.86
C ALA A 47 10.85 -17.41 -17.98
N TYR A 48 9.65 -17.04 -17.53
CA TYR A 48 8.45 -17.88 -17.67
C TYR A 48 7.70 -17.56 -18.97
N LYS A 49 7.56 -18.56 -19.85
CA LYS A 49 7.04 -18.36 -21.23
C LYS A 49 5.74 -19.10 -21.54
N ASP A 50 5.38 -20.09 -20.74
CA ASP A 50 4.24 -20.96 -21.04
C ASP A 50 2.89 -20.29 -20.78
N GLY A 51 2.86 -19.21 -19.98
CA GLY A 51 1.68 -18.38 -19.74
C GLY A 51 0.50 -19.08 -19.05
N LYS A 52 0.72 -20.25 -18.44
CA LYS A 52 -0.32 -21.03 -17.73
C LYS A 52 -0.41 -20.69 -16.25
N TRP A 53 0.73 -20.51 -15.59
CA TRP A 53 0.81 -20.24 -14.16
C TRP A 53 0.56 -18.76 -13.87
N LYS A 54 -0.23 -18.51 -12.83
CA LYS A 54 -0.66 -17.18 -12.40
C LYS A 54 -0.60 -17.07 -10.89
N VAL A 55 -0.61 -15.83 -10.40
CA VAL A 55 -0.68 -15.49 -8.98
C VAL A 55 -2.09 -15.01 -8.66
N LEU A 56 -2.69 -15.56 -7.59
CA LEU A 56 -3.92 -15.03 -7.01
C LEU A 56 -3.56 -14.15 -5.81
N MET A 57 -3.78 -12.85 -5.93
CA MET A 57 -3.62 -11.91 -4.82
C MET A 57 -4.97 -11.69 -4.12
N ILE A 58 -5.00 -11.96 -2.82
CA ILE A 58 -6.14 -11.62 -1.96
C ILE A 58 -5.82 -10.26 -1.31
N ALA A 59 -6.52 -9.22 -1.73
CA ALA A 59 -6.32 -7.85 -1.25
C ALA A 59 -7.37 -7.47 -0.19
N ALA A 60 -7.01 -6.53 0.69
CA ALA A 60 -7.96 -5.94 1.63
C ALA A 60 -9.00 -5.07 0.91
N GLU A 61 -10.27 -5.25 1.25
CA GLU A 61 -11.40 -4.44 0.73
C GLU A 61 -11.96 -3.44 1.74
N GLU A 62 -11.54 -3.50 3.00
CA GLU A 62 -11.87 -2.53 4.04
C GLU A 62 -10.68 -1.62 4.30
N ARG A 63 -10.94 -0.32 4.46
CA ARG A 63 -9.93 0.72 4.72
C ARG A 63 -9.77 1.02 6.20
N ASN A 64 -10.85 0.97 6.96
CA ASN A 64 -10.91 1.55 8.30
C ASN A 64 -10.77 0.48 9.37
N VAL A 65 -9.69 0.55 10.15
CA VAL A 65 -9.48 -0.35 11.29
C VAL A 65 -9.89 0.34 12.58
N LEU A 66 -10.86 -0.23 13.30
CA LEU A 66 -11.28 0.23 14.62
C LEU A 66 -10.19 -0.06 15.65
N LEU A 67 -9.77 0.99 16.36
CA LEU A 67 -8.79 0.91 17.43
C LEU A 67 -9.47 0.81 18.80
N GLU A 68 -8.73 0.35 19.82
CA GLU A 68 -9.23 0.21 21.20
C GLU A 68 -9.81 1.51 21.78
N ASN A 69 -9.31 2.66 21.34
CA ASN A 69 -9.78 3.98 21.79
C ASN A 69 -11.01 4.50 21.01
N GLY A 70 -11.63 3.66 20.17
CA GLY A 70 -12.83 4.00 19.40
C GLY A 70 -12.58 4.86 18.17
N LYS A 71 -11.33 5.16 17.81
CA LYS A 71 -10.97 5.85 16.55
C LYS A 71 -10.76 4.84 15.43
N MET A 72 -10.94 5.30 14.19
CA MET A 72 -10.59 4.51 13.00
C MET A 72 -9.22 4.93 12.47
N PHE A 73 -8.38 3.95 12.14
CA PHE A 73 -7.19 4.19 11.33
C PHE A 73 -7.53 4.01 9.85
N SER A 74 -7.31 5.05 9.04
CA SER A 74 -7.54 5.00 7.58
C SER A 74 -6.32 4.42 6.87
N THR A 75 -6.38 3.12 6.60
CA THR A 75 -5.29 2.28 6.07
C THR A 75 -5.65 1.71 4.69
N GLY A 76 -5.36 0.44 4.42
CA GLY A 76 -5.48 -0.28 3.16
C GLY A 76 -4.30 -1.22 2.97
N ASN A 77 -4.18 -1.82 1.79
CA ASN A 77 -2.95 -2.52 1.40
C ASN A 77 -1.84 -1.48 1.15
N HIS A 78 -0.63 -1.74 1.65
CA HIS A 78 0.51 -0.86 1.42
C HIS A 78 0.96 -0.95 -0.06
N PRO A 79 1.01 0.16 -0.82
CA PRO A 79 1.22 0.13 -2.26
C PRO A 79 2.57 -0.45 -2.66
N VAL A 80 3.64 -0.20 -1.90
CA VAL A 80 4.96 -0.77 -2.19
C VAL A 80 4.98 -2.27 -1.95
N GLU A 81 4.37 -2.73 -0.86
CA GLU A 81 4.33 -4.16 -0.50
C GLU A 81 3.47 -4.96 -1.48
N MET A 82 2.41 -4.34 -2.01
CA MET A 82 1.56 -4.93 -3.01
C MET A 82 2.22 -4.93 -4.40
N LEU A 83 2.70 -3.78 -4.86
CA LEU A 83 3.04 -3.59 -6.26
C LEU A 83 4.47 -4.00 -6.60
N LEU A 84 5.41 -3.90 -5.67
CA LEU A 84 6.80 -4.23 -5.96
C LEU A 84 6.99 -5.74 -6.17
N PRO A 85 6.48 -6.64 -5.31
CA PRO A 85 6.56 -8.08 -5.57
C PRO A 85 5.84 -8.48 -6.87
N LEU A 86 4.66 -7.91 -7.13
CA LEU A 86 3.93 -8.18 -8.36
C LEU A 86 4.67 -7.70 -9.60
N HIS A 87 5.39 -6.57 -9.52
CA HIS A 87 6.22 -6.11 -10.63
C HIS A 87 7.28 -7.16 -11.03
N HIS A 88 8.00 -7.74 -10.06
CA HIS A 88 8.96 -8.82 -10.34
C HIS A 88 8.29 -10.03 -10.99
N LEU A 89 7.16 -10.49 -10.45
CA LEU A 89 6.43 -11.66 -10.95
C LEU A 89 5.89 -11.45 -12.37
N MET A 90 5.33 -10.26 -12.64
CA MET A 90 4.80 -9.91 -13.95
C MET A 90 5.92 -9.76 -15.00
N GLU A 91 7.05 -9.15 -14.64
CA GLU A 91 8.21 -9.06 -15.53
C GLU A 91 8.82 -10.44 -15.82
N GLU A 92 8.76 -11.39 -14.87
CA GLU A 92 9.17 -12.77 -15.09
C GLU A 92 8.22 -13.54 -16.03
N GLY A 93 6.94 -13.17 -16.06
CA GLY A 93 5.94 -13.67 -17.01
C GLY A 93 4.66 -14.23 -16.37
N PHE A 94 4.47 -14.07 -15.06
CA PHE A 94 3.26 -14.52 -14.36
C PHE A 94 2.16 -13.45 -14.40
N ASP A 95 0.97 -13.83 -14.82
CA ASP A 95 -0.21 -12.95 -14.74
C ASP A 95 -0.83 -12.98 -13.33
N VAL A 96 -1.60 -11.95 -12.97
CA VAL A 96 -2.12 -11.74 -11.62
C VAL A 96 -3.64 -11.60 -11.65
N ASP A 97 -4.34 -12.49 -10.94
CA ASP A 97 -5.76 -12.31 -10.61
C ASP A 97 -5.89 -11.67 -9.22
N VAL A 98 -6.83 -10.74 -9.08
CA VAL A 98 -7.08 -10.04 -7.82
C VAL A 98 -8.45 -10.42 -7.29
N ALA A 99 -8.48 -10.81 -6.02
CA ALA A 99 -9.70 -11.11 -5.29
C ALA A 99 -9.77 -10.34 -3.98
N THR A 100 -10.99 -10.08 -3.56
CA THR A 100 -11.35 -9.61 -2.22
C THR A 100 -12.50 -10.47 -1.71
N LEU A 101 -12.80 -10.44 -0.42
CA LEU A 101 -13.79 -11.36 0.17
C LEU A 101 -15.19 -11.19 -0.44
N SER A 102 -15.57 -9.96 -0.79
CA SER A 102 -16.90 -9.61 -1.28
C SER A 102 -16.90 -9.08 -2.71
N GLY A 103 -15.74 -9.03 -3.37
CA GLY A 103 -15.59 -8.44 -4.71
C GLY A 103 -15.61 -6.91 -4.70
N TYR A 104 -15.52 -6.28 -3.53
CA TYR A 104 -15.38 -4.83 -3.46
C TYR A 104 -13.98 -4.38 -3.90
N PRO A 105 -13.82 -3.11 -4.32
CA PRO A 105 -12.52 -2.60 -4.73
C PRO A 105 -11.47 -2.75 -3.62
N ALA A 106 -10.27 -3.17 -3.98
CA ALA A 106 -9.13 -3.13 -3.08
C ALA A 106 -8.90 -1.70 -2.57
N LYS A 107 -8.60 -1.55 -1.28
CA LYS A 107 -8.30 -0.25 -0.66
C LYS A 107 -6.80 -0.14 -0.46
N LEU A 108 -6.20 0.98 -0.84
CA LEU A 108 -4.76 1.21 -0.71
C LEU A 108 -4.49 2.34 0.28
N GLU A 109 -3.34 2.25 0.94
CA GLU A 109 -2.72 3.33 1.69
C GLU A 109 -2.11 4.35 0.72
N LEU A 110 -2.95 5.12 0.02
CA LEU A 110 -2.53 6.08 -1.01
C LEU A 110 -1.65 7.24 -0.48
N TRP A 111 -1.44 7.30 0.83
CA TRP A 111 -0.53 8.23 1.48
C TRP A 111 0.93 7.71 1.54
N ALA A 112 1.17 6.45 1.16
CA ALA A 112 2.48 5.80 1.05
C ALA A 112 2.93 5.64 -0.41
#